data_AF-A0A2V6ZT75-F1
#
_entry.id   AF-A0A2V6ZT75-F1
#
_cell.length_a   1.000
_cell.length_b   1.000
_cell.length_c   1.000
_cell.angle_alpha   90.00
_cell.angle_beta   90.00
_cell.angle_gamma   90.00
#
_symmetry.space_group_name_H-M   'P 1'
#
loop_
_entity.id
_entity.type
_entity.pdbx_description
1 polymer ?
#
loop_
_entity_poly.entity_id
_entity_poly.type
_entity_poly.pdbx_seq_one_letter_code
_entity_poly.pdbx_strand_id
1 'polypeptide(L)' 'MASTMSAIEHKGWQIESRSYEADGNRWFPRALVSRLDGGRLGTHDVRALLSVTFDTAEDADDYAVRMAKTWIEDIDF' A
#
# COMPACT_ATOMS: atom_id res chain seq x y z
N MET A 1 0.19 21.49 4.44
CA MET A 1 -0.79 20.66 5.15
C MET A 1 -0.48 19.22 4.79
N ALA A 2 0.02 18.41 5.73
CA ALA A 2 0.23 16.99 5.48
C ALA A 2 -1.14 16.31 5.51
N SER A 3 -1.59 15.77 4.38
CA SER A 3 -2.76 14.89 4.36
C SER A 3 -2.47 13.76 5.34
N THR A 4 -3.34 13.60 6.34
CA THR A 4 -3.23 12.51 7.31
C THR A 4 -3.38 11.20 6.55
N MET A 5 -2.27 10.56 6.19
CA MET A 5 -2.25 9.23 5.60
C MET A 5 -2.90 8.28 6.61
N SER A 6 -4.14 7.90 6.33
CA SER A 6 -4.93 7.01 7.16
C SER A 6 -4.38 5.60 7.02
N ALA A 7 -3.47 5.20 7.90
CA ALA A 7 -3.06 3.80 7.99
C ALA A 7 -4.27 2.93 8.42
N ILE A 8 -4.46 1.80 7.74
CA ILE A 8 -5.56 0.86 8.00
C ILE A 8 -4.98 -0.41 8.61
N GLU A 9 -5.63 -0.94 9.65
CA GLU A 9 -5.29 -2.23 10.21
C GLU A 9 -5.96 -3.38 9.43
N HIS A 10 -5.21 -4.45 9.17
CA HIS A 10 -5.72 -5.69 8.59
C HIS A 10 -4.92 -6.89 9.09
N LYS A 11 -5.58 -7.80 9.84
CA LYS A 11 -4.97 -9.04 10.38
C LYS A 11 -3.70 -8.82 11.22
N GLY A 12 -3.67 -7.73 11.99
CA GLY A 12 -2.52 -7.34 12.80
C GLY A 12 -1.41 -6.62 12.03
N TRP A 13 -1.57 -6.44 10.72
CA TRP A 13 -0.70 -5.61 9.89
C TRP A 13 -1.28 -4.20 9.75
N GLN A 14 -0.42 -3.19 9.70
CA GLN A 14 -0.75 -1.82 9.31
C GLN A 14 -0.46 -1.64 7.83
N ILE A 15 -1.41 -1.06 7.09
CA ILE A 15 -1.31 -0.76 5.67
C ILE A 15 -1.34 0.76 5.50
N GLU A 16 -0.31 1.32 4.88
CA GLU A 16 -0.24 2.74 4.54
C GLU A 16 -0.20 2.88 3.02
N SER A 17 -1.21 3.52 2.42
CA SER A 17 -1.19 3.85 1.01
C SER A 17 -0.15 4.94 0.74
N ARG A 18 0.66 4.73 -0.28
CA ARG A 18 1.79 5.60 -0.67
C ARG A 18 1.89 5.69 -2.19
N SER A 19 0.75 5.72 -2.87
CA SER A 19 0.73 5.87 -4.32
C SER A 19 1.39 7.19 -4.69
N TYR A 20 2.05 7.19 -5.84
CA TYR A 20 2.82 8.33 -6.30
C TYR A 20 2.56 8.60 -7.77
N GLU A 21 2.61 9.88 -8.13
CA GLU A 21 2.51 10.31 -9.51
C GLU A 21 3.86 10.14 -10.22
N ALA A 22 3.85 9.55 -11.40
CA ALA A 22 4.97 9.52 -12.34
C ALA A 22 4.46 9.49 -13.79
N ASP A 23 5.36 9.64 -14.75
CA ASP A 23 5.06 9.55 -16.20
C ASP A 23 3.92 10.46 -16.70
N GLY A 24 3.93 11.72 -16.25
CA GLY A 24 3.08 12.77 -16.82
C GLY A 24 1.59 12.57 -16.54
N ASN A 25 1.21 12.62 -15.26
CA ASN A 25 -0.16 12.57 -14.74
C ASN A 25 -0.76 11.17 -14.49
N ARG A 26 0.08 10.14 -14.29
CA ARG A 26 -0.37 8.79 -13.93
C ARG A 26 0.06 8.42 -12.51
N TRP A 27 -0.87 7.82 -11.77
CA TRP A 27 -0.65 7.37 -10.40
C TRP A 27 -0.28 5.89 -10.37
N PHE A 28 0.84 5.59 -9.72
CA PHE A 28 1.34 4.23 -9.52
C PHE A 28 0.93 3.75 -8.13
N PRO A 29 0.17 2.65 -8.03
CA PRO A 29 -0.29 2.13 -6.75
C PRO A 29 0.88 1.58 -5.93
N ARG A 30 0.97 1.99 -4.67
CA ARG A 30 1.96 1.49 -3.72
C ARG A 30 1.40 1.51 -2.31
N ALA A 31 1.67 0.45 -1.55
CA ALA A 31 1.39 0.43 -0.12
C ALA A 31 2.65 0.00 0.65
N LEU A 32 2.87 0.61 1.81
CA LEU A 32 3.78 0.08 2.82
C LEU A 32 2.96 -0.73 3.82
N VAL A 33 3.30 -2.00 3.99
CA VAL A 33 2.72 -2.82 5.06
C VAL A 33 3.73 -2.99 6.18
N SER A 34 3.26 -3.00 7.42
CA SER A 34 4.14 -3.17 8.58
C SER A 34 3.47 -3.95 9.70
N ARG A 35 4.27 -4.69 10.47
CA ARG A 35 3.80 -5.44 11.64
C ARG A 35 4.91 -5.50 12.68
N LEU A 36 4.52 -5.45 13.95
CA LEU A 36 5.43 -5.61 15.08
C LEU A 36 5.45 -7.08 15.51
N ASP A 37 6.56 -7.76 15.26
CA ASP A 37 6.74 -9.16 15.65
C ASP A 37 7.91 -9.28 16.63
N GLY A 38 7.64 -9.76 17.85
CA GLY A 38 8.67 -9.97 18.87
C GLY A 38 9.46 -8.70 19.25
N GLY A 39 8.85 -7.52 19.12
CA GLY A 39 9.49 -6.22 19.38
C GLY A 39 10.27 -5.64 18.21
N ARG A 40 10.28 -6.29 17.04
CA ARG A 40 10.87 -5.78 15.80
C ARG A 40 9.78 -5.38 14.82
N LEU A 41 9.89 -4.17 14.25
CA LEU A 41 9.01 -3.71 13.19
C LEU A 41 9.50 -4.28 11.85
N GLY A 42 8.72 -5.17 11.24
CA GLY A 42 8.88 -5.60 9.86
C GLY A 42 8.12 -4.66 8.93
N THR A 43 8.71 -4.28 7.80
CA THR A 43 8.06 -3.46 6.77
C THR A 43 8.28 -4.04 5.38
N HIS A 44 7.26 -3.99 4.52
CA HIS A 44 7.33 -4.46 3.14
C HIS A 44 6.62 -3.48 2.19
N ASP A 45 7.24 -3.21 1.05
CA ASP A 45 6.61 -2.45 -0.03
C ASP A 45 5.81 -3.41 -0.92
N VAL A 46 4.50 -3.17 -1.01
CA VAL A 46 3.61 -3.85 -1.95
C VAL A 46 3.40 -2.92 -3.15
N ARG A 47 3.78 -3.39 -4.34
CA ARG A 47 3.76 -2.61 -5.58
C ARG A 47 3.12 -3.42 -6.71
N ALA A 48 2.37 -2.76 -7.57
CA ALA A 48 1.90 -3.36 -8.81
C ALA A 48 3.00 -3.45 -9.87
N LEU A 49 2.71 -4.18 -10.95
CA LEU A 49 3.47 -4.08 -12.19
C LEU A 49 3.44 -2.63 -12.70
N LEU A 50 4.53 -2.17 -13.31
CA LEU A 50 4.65 -0.80 -13.82
C LEU A 50 3.63 -0.46 -14.93
N SER A 51 2.96 -1.47 -15.50
CA SER A 51 1.87 -1.28 -16.46
C SER A 51 0.53 -0.92 -15.80
N VAL A 52 0.40 -1.07 -14.48
CA VAL A 52 -0.82 -0.75 -13.74
C VAL A 52 -0.71 0.68 -13.22
N THR A 53 -1.49 1.56 -13.83
CA THR A 53 -1.52 3.00 -13.51
C THR A 53 -2.96 3.50 -13.46
N PHE A 54 -3.22 4.54 -12.67
CA PHE A 54 -4.53 5.17 -12.51
C PHE A 54 -4.48 6.66 -12.84
N ASP A 55 -5.64 7.24 -13.17
CA ASP A 55 -5.75 8.67 -13.45
C ASP A 55 -5.81 9.50 -12.16
N THR A 56 -6.19 8.89 -11.03
CA THR A 56 -6.33 9.56 -9.73
C THR A 56 -5.51 8.88 -8.64
N ALA A 57 -5.11 9.68 -7.64
CA ALA A 57 -4.43 9.18 -6.45
C ALA A 57 -5.32 8.23 -5.63
N GLU A 58 -6.61 8.53 -5.54
CA GLU A 58 -7.60 7.78 -4.78
C GLU A 58 -7.78 6.36 -5.35
N ASP A 59 -7.95 6.24 -6.67
CA ASP A 59 -8.06 4.93 -7.33
C ASP A 59 -6.79 4.09 -7.16
N ALA A 60 -5.61 4.74 -7.21
CA ALA A 60 -4.33 4.09 -6.99
C ALA A 60 -4.18 3.61 -5.53
N ASP A 61 -4.59 4.42 -4.57
CA ASP A 61 -4.55 4.10 -3.14
C ASP A 61 -5.51 2.95 -2.81
N ASP A 62 -6.74 2.98 -3.32
CA ASP A 62 -7.72 1.90 -3.16
C ASP A 62 -7.22 0.58 -3.76
N TYR A 63 -6.59 0.65 -4.94
CA TYR A 63 -5.95 -0.51 -5.55
C TYR A 63 -4.78 -1.02 -4.69
N ALA A 64 -3.92 -0.12 -4.20
CA ALA A 64 -2.78 -0.46 -3.35
C ALA A 64 -3.20 -1.14 -2.04
N VAL A 65 -4.29 -0.66 -1.41
CA VAL A 65 -4.84 -1.29 -0.21
C VAL A 65 -5.36 -2.70 -0.50
N ARG A 66 -6.06 -2.91 -1.63
CA ARG A 66 -6.52 -4.26 -2.03
C ARG A 66 -5.36 -5.22 -2.28
N MET A 67 -4.31 -4.74 -2.94
CA MET A 67 -3.08 -5.53 -3.14
C MET A 67 -2.43 -5.89 -1.81
N ALA A 68 -2.31 -4.93 -0.89
CA ALA A 68 -1.72 -5.16 0.42
C ALA A 68 -2.47 -6.22 1.21
N LYS A 69 -3.81 -6.19 1.21
CA LYS A 69 -4.64 -7.23 1.85
C LYS A 69 -4.42 -8.60 1.24
N THR A 70 -4.37 -8.68 -0.09
CA THR A 70 -4.09 -9.95 -0.81
C THR A 70 -2.69 -10.48 -0.47
N TRP A 71 -1.68 -9.61 -0.44
CA TRP A 71 -0.32 -10.00 -0.05
C TRP A 71 -0.27 -10.51 1.39
N ILE A 72 -0.95 -9.85 2.34
CA ILE A 72 -1.07 -10.31 3.73
C ILE A 72 -1.73 -11.69 3.80
N GLU A 73 -2.80 -11.89 3.03
CA GLU A 73 -3.48 -13.19 2.93
C GLU A 73 -2.54 -14.28 2.43
N ASP A 74 -1.72 -14.01 1.40
CA ASP A 74 -0.80 -14.99 0.81
C ASP A 74 0.35 -15.40 1.75
N ILE A 75 0.83 -14.49 2.62
CA ILE A 75 1.95 -14.77 3.54
C ILE A 75 1.53 -15.37 4.89
N ASP A 76 0.25 -15.28 5.25
CA ASP A 76 -0.28 -15.81 6.51
C ASP A 76 -0.69 -17.31 6.39
N PHE A 77 -0.44 -17.97 5.25
CA PHE A 77 -0.69 -19.41 5.02
C PHE A 77 0.48 -20.34 5.35
#